data_AF-A0A949KNQ5-F1
#
_entry.id   AF-A0A949KNQ5-F1
#
_cell.length_a   1.000
_cell.length_b   1.000
_cell.length_c   1.000
_cell.angle_alpha   90.00
_cell.angle_beta   90.00
_cell.angle_gamma   90.00
#
_symmetry.space_group_name_H-M   'P 1'
#
loop_
_entity.id
_entity.type
_entity.pdbx_description
1 polymer ?
#
loop_
_entity_poly.entity_id
_entity_poly.type
_entity_poly.pdbx_seq_one_letter_code
_entity_poly.pdbx_strand_id
1 'polypeptide(L)'
;AEGARRALDAAGQGAALWLENTAGGGGHLGGELGQLAMLLDRLEGLPCGAVIDTAHAFAAGYAIDGFDQARALVDRLDAELSLKRVKMWHLNDTDFPAGSLRDRHAHLGKGLLGEGCFAALVTDQRLAHMGGVMETPKDTRWADRRNLAFLRRLRRRGAAKA
;
A
#
# COMPACT_ATOMS: atom_id res chain seq x y z
N ALA A 1 -17.63 1.59 -10.05
CA ALA A 1 -18.60 1.57 -8.94
C ALA A 1 -19.69 0.51 -9.14
N GLU A 2 -20.46 0.54 -10.24
CA GLU A 2 -21.53 -0.46 -10.46
C GLU A 2 -21.05 -1.92 -10.43
N GLY A 3 -19.92 -2.22 -11.07
CA GLY A 3 -19.30 -3.56 -11.00
C GLY A 3 -18.98 -4.00 -9.56
N ALA A 4 -18.47 -3.10 -8.73
CA ALA A 4 -18.19 -3.37 -7.32
C ALA A 4 -19.48 -3.65 -6.51
N ARG A 5 -20.56 -2.92 -6.79
CA ARG A 5 -21.87 -3.18 -6.17
C ARG A 5 -22.38 -4.58 -6.51
N ARG A 6 -22.39 -4.93 -7.80
CA ARG A 6 -22.79 -6.26 -8.27
C ARG A 6 -21.95 -7.38 -7.67
N ALA A 7 -20.63 -7.16 -7.53
CA ALA A 7 -19.73 -8.13 -6.92
C ALA A 7 -20.05 -8.36 -5.42
N LEU A 8 -20.31 -7.28 -4.67
CA LEU A 8 -20.71 -7.38 -3.27
C LEU A 8 -22.08 -8.05 -3.10
N ASP A 9 -23.05 -7.69 -3.95
CA ASP A 9 -24.38 -8.30 -3.93
C ASP A 9 -24.30 -9.82 -4.19
N ALA A 10 -23.45 -10.22 -5.14
CA ALA A 10 -23.23 -11.63 -5.47
C ALA A 10 -22.46 -12.39 -4.38
N ALA A 11 -21.52 -11.74 -3.68
CA ALA A 11 -20.75 -12.36 -2.60
C ALA A 11 -21.59 -12.61 -1.34
N GLY A 12 -22.69 -11.88 -1.16
CA GLY A 12 -23.59 -12.02 -0.03
C GLY A 12 -23.10 -11.35 1.25
N GLN A 13 -23.79 -11.63 2.36
CA GLN A 13 -23.51 -10.97 3.64
C GLN A 13 -22.16 -11.42 4.23
N GLY A 14 -21.41 -10.47 4.78
CA GLY A 14 -20.13 -10.71 5.44
C GLY A 14 -18.90 -10.49 4.55
N ALA A 15 -19.08 -10.30 3.24
CA ALA A 15 -17.99 -9.91 2.35
C ALA A 15 -17.71 -8.39 2.41
N ALA A 16 -16.44 -8.03 2.26
CA ALA A 16 -15.98 -6.65 2.10
C ALA A 16 -15.13 -6.54 0.84
N LEU A 17 -15.11 -5.36 0.22
CA LEU A 17 -14.32 -5.09 -0.97
C LEU A 17 -13.27 -4.02 -0.69
N TRP A 18 -12.00 -4.36 -0.83
CA TRP A 18 -10.92 -3.39 -0.72
C TRP A 18 -10.35 -3.11 -2.11
N LEU A 19 -10.32 -1.83 -2.46
CA LEU A 19 -9.81 -1.34 -3.74
C LEU A 19 -8.35 -0.95 -3.57
N GLU A 20 -7.48 -1.49 -4.40
CA GLU A 20 -6.04 -1.21 -4.36
C GLU A 20 -5.66 -0.08 -5.33
N ASN A 21 -4.67 0.75 -4.96
CA ASN A 21 -4.02 1.61 -5.95
C ASN A 21 -3.19 0.75 -6.92
N THR A 22 -2.98 1.24 -8.13
CA THR A 22 -2.22 0.53 -9.17
C THR A 22 -0.97 1.30 -9.53
N ALA A 23 -0.02 0.63 -10.22
CA ALA A 23 1.14 1.31 -10.81
C ALA A 23 0.75 2.37 -11.87
N GLY A 24 -0.53 2.42 -12.28
CA GLY A 24 -1.00 3.22 -13.40
C GLY A 24 -0.63 2.60 -14.75
N GLY A 25 -0.88 3.36 -15.83
CA GLY A 25 -0.64 2.92 -17.21
C GLY A 25 -1.73 1.99 -17.75
N GLY A 26 -1.67 1.69 -19.05
CA GLY A 26 -2.56 0.70 -19.70
C GLY A 26 -4.08 1.01 -19.66
N GLY A 27 -4.47 2.23 -19.28
CA GLY A 27 -5.88 2.59 -19.05
C GLY A 27 -6.44 2.12 -17.70
N HIS A 28 -5.58 1.67 -16.77
CA HIS A 28 -5.99 1.29 -15.42
C HIS A 28 -6.35 2.52 -14.57
N LEU A 29 -7.39 2.37 -13.75
CA LEU A 29 -7.75 3.32 -12.69
C LEU A 29 -6.96 3.03 -11.42
N GLY A 30 -6.80 4.04 -10.57
CA GLY A 30 -6.18 3.89 -9.25
C GLY A 30 -4.67 4.17 -9.23
N GLY A 31 -4.09 4.67 -10.33
CA GLY A 31 -2.74 5.23 -10.31
C GLY A 31 -2.68 6.55 -9.54
N GLU A 32 -3.76 7.33 -9.58
CA GLU A 32 -3.91 8.53 -8.76
C GLU A 32 -4.80 8.24 -7.55
N LEU A 33 -4.36 8.65 -6.35
CA LEU A 33 -5.12 8.52 -5.11
C LEU A 33 -6.53 9.14 -5.20
N GLY A 34 -6.69 10.29 -5.88
CA GLY A 34 -7.99 10.91 -6.11
C GLY A 34 -8.98 10.02 -6.89
N GLN A 35 -8.50 9.16 -7.79
CA GLN A 35 -9.36 8.20 -8.50
C GLN A 35 -9.89 7.12 -7.54
N LEU A 36 -9.04 6.68 -6.61
CA LEU A 36 -9.41 5.73 -5.57
C LEU A 36 -10.42 6.36 -4.60
N ALA A 37 -10.20 7.60 -4.17
CA ALA A 37 -11.13 8.37 -3.34
C ALA A 37 -12.52 8.48 -4.02
N MET A 38 -12.54 8.89 -5.30
CA MET A 38 -13.78 9.02 -6.08
C MET A 38 -14.54 7.70 -6.22
N LEU A 39 -13.83 6.57 -6.34
CA LEU A 39 -14.48 5.25 -6.34
C LEU A 39 -15.08 4.90 -4.97
N LEU A 40 -14.37 5.18 -3.88
CA LEU A 40 -14.84 4.93 -2.52
C LEU A 40 -16.04 5.80 -2.17
N ASP A 41 -16.08 7.07 -2.59
CA ASP A 41 -17.24 7.95 -2.38
C ASP A 41 -18.50 7.40 -3.05
N ARG A 42 -18.36 6.85 -4.27
CA ARG A 42 -19.48 6.20 -4.98
C ARG A 42 -19.92 4.87 -4.35
N LEU A 43 -19.12 4.32 -3.45
CA LEU A 43 -19.37 3.09 -2.71
C LEU A 43 -19.66 3.37 -1.23
N GLU A 44 -19.92 4.62 -0.86
CA GLU A 44 -20.27 4.99 0.50
C GLU A 44 -21.50 4.20 1.00
N GLY A 45 -21.45 3.81 2.29
CA GLY A 45 -22.46 2.96 2.93
C GLY A 45 -22.30 1.46 2.68
N LEU A 46 -21.39 1.04 1.80
CA LEU A 46 -21.06 -0.38 1.57
C LEU A 46 -19.81 -0.79 2.36
N PRO A 47 -19.57 -2.09 2.59
CA PRO A 47 -18.37 -2.59 3.27
C PRO A 47 -17.12 -2.48 2.36
N CYS A 48 -16.75 -1.26 2.00
CA CYS A 48 -15.67 -0.93 1.10
C CYS A 48 -14.51 -0.21 1.81
N GLY A 49 -13.30 -0.36 1.27
CA GLY A 49 -12.10 0.33 1.76
C GLY A 49 -10.98 0.35 0.73
N ALA A 50 -9.81 0.86 1.12
CA ALA A 50 -8.62 0.88 0.29
C ALA A 50 -7.53 -0.05 0.82
N VAL A 51 -6.76 -0.63 -0.11
CA VAL A 51 -5.42 -1.17 0.14
C VAL A 51 -4.42 -0.24 -0.53
N ILE A 52 -3.33 0.08 0.16
CA ILE A 52 -2.24 0.85 -0.44
C ILE A 52 -1.03 -0.06 -0.65
N ASP A 53 -0.63 -0.23 -1.90
CA ASP A 53 0.59 -0.88 -2.32
C ASP A 53 1.71 0.15 -2.55
N THR A 54 2.84 -0.06 -1.87
CA THR A 54 4.00 0.83 -1.91
C THR A 54 4.75 0.80 -3.25
N ALA A 55 4.89 -0.36 -3.89
CA ALA A 55 5.54 -0.47 -5.19
C ALA A 55 4.68 0.20 -6.27
N HIS A 56 3.37 0.01 -6.22
CA HIS A 56 2.41 0.68 -7.10
C HIS A 56 2.42 2.19 -6.93
N ALA A 57 2.40 2.69 -5.69
CA ALA A 57 2.46 4.12 -5.44
C ALA A 57 3.75 4.73 -6.03
N PHE A 58 4.89 4.07 -5.84
CA PHE A 58 6.15 4.53 -6.43
C PHE A 58 6.10 4.50 -7.96
N ALA A 59 5.66 3.39 -8.55
CA ALA A 59 5.52 3.25 -9.99
C ALA A 59 4.55 4.26 -10.62
N ALA A 60 3.51 4.67 -9.89
CA ALA A 60 2.57 5.71 -10.29
C ALA A 60 3.11 7.15 -10.14
N GLY A 61 4.30 7.32 -9.56
CA GLY A 61 5.00 8.61 -9.47
C GLY A 61 5.02 9.25 -8.09
N TYR A 62 4.54 8.58 -7.05
CA TYR A 62 4.68 9.06 -5.67
C TYR A 62 6.10 8.79 -5.19
N ALA A 63 6.93 9.83 -5.09
CA ALA A 63 8.26 9.72 -4.50
C ALA A 63 8.12 9.38 -3.02
N ILE A 64 8.33 8.10 -2.67
CA ILE A 64 8.23 7.54 -1.31
C ILE A 64 9.48 6.76 -0.92
N ASP A 65 10.58 6.97 -1.64
CA ASP A 65 11.91 6.36 -1.51
C ASP A 65 12.73 6.91 -0.34
N GLY A 66 12.08 7.17 0.79
CA GLY A 66 12.69 7.74 1.98
C GLY A 66 11.71 7.84 3.14
N PHE A 67 12.23 8.09 4.34
CA PHE A 67 11.42 8.14 5.55
C PHE A 67 10.42 9.31 5.50
N ASP A 68 10.90 10.52 5.21
CA ASP A 68 10.07 11.73 5.18
C ASP A 68 9.10 11.71 4.00
N GLN A 69 9.54 11.17 2.87
CA GLN A 69 8.74 11.00 1.66
C GLN A 69 7.58 10.01 1.89
N ALA A 70 7.84 8.86 2.51
CA ALA A 70 6.79 7.91 2.87
C ALA A 70 5.83 8.49 3.92
N ARG A 71 6.34 9.27 4.89
CA ARG A 71 5.49 10.02 5.84
C ARG A 71 4.57 11.01 5.13
N ALA A 72 5.09 11.74 4.13
CA ALA A 72 4.29 12.66 3.32
C ALA A 72 3.20 11.93 2.51
N LEU A 73 3.45 10.71 2.03
CA LEU A 73 2.39 9.89 1.43
C LEU A 73 1.28 9.56 2.43
N VAL A 74 1.62 9.19 3.66
CA VAL A 74 0.62 8.92 4.71
C VAL A 74 -0.22 10.16 5.02
N ASP A 75 0.42 11.33 5.09
CA ASP A 75 -0.28 12.61 5.30
C ASP A 75 -1.24 12.91 4.14
N ARG A 76 -0.79 12.66 2.90
CA ARG A 76 -1.61 12.80 1.69
C ARG A 76 -2.78 11.83 1.66
N LEU A 77 -2.58 10.57 2.05
CA LEU A 77 -3.64 9.57 2.16
C LEU A 77 -4.71 9.99 3.16
N ASP A 78 -4.31 10.55 4.30
CA ASP A 78 -5.28 11.02 5.29
C ASP A 78 -6.09 12.22 4.77
N ALA A 79 -5.45 13.12 4.03
CA ALA A 79 -6.10 14.28 3.44
C ALA A 79 -7.04 13.93 2.29
N GLU A 80 -6.64 13.04 1.37
CA GLU A 80 -7.40 12.74 0.15
C GLU A 80 -8.41 11.58 0.32
N LEU A 81 -8.10 10.58 1.14
CA LEU A 81 -8.92 9.37 1.30
C LEU A 81 -9.48 9.18 2.72
N SER A 82 -8.87 9.81 3.73
CA SER A 82 -8.96 9.44 5.16
C SER A 82 -8.34 8.08 5.47
N LEU A 83 -7.41 8.03 6.43
CA LEU A 83 -6.79 6.78 6.86
C LEU A 83 -7.80 5.77 7.43
N LYS A 84 -8.98 6.22 7.89
CA LYS A 84 -10.06 5.33 8.32
C LYS A 84 -10.59 4.43 7.20
N ARG A 85 -10.46 4.86 5.95
CA ARG A 85 -10.88 4.09 4.76
C ARG A 85 -9.78 3.15 4.26
N VAL A 86 -8.52 3.36 4.63
CA VAL A 86 -7.40 2.45 4.36
C VAL A 86 -7.46 1.28 5.34
N LYS A 87 -7.50 0.05 4.82
CA LYS A 87 -7.72 -1.17 5.61
C LYS A 87 -6.47 -2.03 5.75
N MET A 88 -5.58 -1.98 4.77
CA MET A 88 -4.28 -2.63 4.84
C MET A 88 -3.26 -1.96 3.93
N TRP A 89 -2.01 -2.37 4.13
CA TRP A 89 -0.92 -2.10 3.20
C TRP A 89 -0.46 -3.37 2.49
N HIS A 90 -0.15 -3.24 1.21
CA HIS A 90 0.77 -4.14 0.54
C HIS A 90 2.17 -3.52 0.60
N LEU A 91 3.08 -4.20 1.29
CA LEU A 91 4.43 -3.74 1.54
C LEU A 91 5.35 -4.45 0.57
N ASN A 92 5.60 -3.77 -0.56
CA ASN A 92 6.36 -4.27 -1.69
C ASN A 92 7.43 -3.23 -2.07
N ASP A 93 8.66 -3.70 -2.28
CA ASP A 93 9.74 -2.89 -2.85
C ASP A 93 9.70 -3.00 -4.38
N THR A 94 10.48 -2.21 -5.10
CA THR A 94 10.57 -2.30 -6.56
C THR A 94 11.93 -1.87 -7.09
N ASP A 95 12.40 -2.52 -8.16
CA ASP A 95 13.64 -2.18 -8.86
C ASP A 95 13.41 -1.12 -9.96
N PHE A 96 12.18 -0.63 -10.12
CA PHE A 96 11.81 0.33 -11.15
C PHE A 96 11.65 1.74 -10.60
N PRO A 97 12.11 2.77 -11.34
CA PRO A 97 12.07 4.15 -10.86
C PRO A 97 10.64 4.67 -10.70
N ALA A 98 10.51 5.75 -9.94
CA ALA A 98 9.23 6.43 -9.77
C ALA A 98 8.65 6.84 -11.13
N GLY A 99 7.33 6.68 -11.30
CA GLY A 99 6.65 7.02 -12.56
C GLY A 99 6.90 6.03 -13.71
N SER A 100 7.50 4.86 -13.45
CA SER A 100 7.77 3.84 -14.46
C SER A 100 6.52 3.13 -14.99
N LEU A 101 5.39 3.20 -14.27
CA LEU A 101 4.16 2.48 -14.56
C LEU A 101 4.34 0.95 -14.63
N ARG A 102 5.37 0.43 -13.97
CA ARG A 102 5.70 -1.01 -13.95
C ARG A 102 5.34 -1.62 -12.61
N ASP A 103 4.39 -2.53 -12.65
CA ASP A 103 4.08 -3.44 -11.55
C ASP A 103 5.07 -4.61 -11.55
N ARG A 104 6.17 -4.44 -10.80
CA ARG A 104 7.14 -5.50 -10.50
C ARG A 104 7.75 -5.30 -9.13
N HIS A 105 7.55 -6.31 -8.28
CA HIS A 105 8.01 -6.29 -6.90
C HIS A 105 9.45 -6.79 -6.74
N ALA A 106 10.15 -6.19 -5.80
CA ALA A 106 11.45 -6.62 -5.31
C ALA A 106 11.35 -7.08 -3.84
N HIS A 107 12.39 -7.73 -3.34
CA HIS A 107 12.50 -8.00 -1.91
C HIS A 107 12.70 -6.70 -1.10
N LEU A 108 12.22 -6.69 0.14
CA LEU A 108 12.25 -5.49 0.97
C LEU A 108 13.68 -5.05 1.30
N GLY A 109 13.96 -3.77 1.04
CA GLY A 109 15.29 -3.18 1.23
C GLY A 109 16.30 -3.62 0.15
N LYS A 110 15.83 -4.19 -0.96
CA LYS A 110 16.65 -4.55 -2.12
C LYS A 110 16.32 -3.74 -3.37
N GLY A 111 15.17 -3.06 -3.39
CA GLY A 111 14.80 -2.15 -4.45
C GLY A 111 15.10 -0.69 -4.11
N LEU A 112 14.42 0.19 -4.82
CA LEU A 112 14.62 1.63 -4.82
C LEU A 112 13.87 2.36 -3.69
N LEU A 113 12.90 1.71 -3.02
CA LEU A 113 12.19 2.35 -1.89
C LEU A 113 13.08 2.51 -0.64
N GLY A 114 14.07 1.62 -0.52
CA GLY A 114 15.03 1.62 0.59
C GLY A 114 14.41 1.33 1.96
N GLU A 115 15.25 1.27 2.99
CA GLU A 115 14.77 0.97 4.36
C GLU A 115 13.93 2.12 4.96
N GLY A 116 14.18 3.36 4.52
CA GLY A 116 13.53 4.56 5.06
C GLY A 116 12.01 4.53 4.88
N CYS A 117 11.55 4.16 3.68
CA CYS A 117 10.13 4.01 3.36
C CYS A 117 9.43 3.06 4.34
N PHE A 118 9.94 1.83 4.43
CA PHE A 118 9.34 0.82 5.31
C PHE A 118 9.47 1.18 6.79
N ALA A 119 10.55 1.83 7.19
CA ALA A 119 10.72 2.30 8.56
C ALA A 119 9.65 3.33 8.94
N ALA A 120 9.34 4.28 8.06
CA ALA A 120 8.26 5.23 8.26
C ALA A 120 6.91 4.53 8.45
N LEU A 121 6.57 3.61 7.54
CA LEU A 121 5.27 2.94 7.55
C LEU A 121 5.07 2.03 8.78
N VAL A 122 6.08 1.22 9.15
CA VAL A 122 5.92 0.27 10.28
C VAL A 122 6.07 0.91 11.67
N THR A 123 6.42 2.20 11.74
CA THR A 123 6.58 2.94 13.01
C THR A 123 5.55 4.06 13.19
N ASP A 124 4.80 4.42 12.14
CA ASP A 124 3.72 5.41 12.22
C ASP A 124 2.56 4.92 13.09
N GLN A 125 2.31 5.61 14.20
CA GLN A 125 1.25 5.25 15.15
C GLN A 125 -0.16 5.32 14.54
N ARG A 126 -0.37 6.15 13.51
CA ARG A 126 -1.65 6.22 12.79
C ARG A 126 -1.96 4.92 12.07
N LEU A 127 -0.93 4.15 11.72
CA LEU A 127 -1.04 2.88 10.99
C LEU A 127 -0.97 1.65 11.90
N ALA A 128 -0.76 1.82 13.21
CA ALA A 128 -0.50 0.71 14.15
C ALA A 128 -1.62 -0.34 14.23
N HIS A 129 -2.85 0.03 13.87
CA HIS A 129 -4.03 -0.83 13.84
C HIS A 129 -4.19 -1.59 12.51
N MET A 130 -3.41 -1.26 11.48
CA MET A 130 -3.53 -1.82 10.13
C MET A 130 -2.65 -3.05 9.95
N GLY A 131 -3.17 -4.04 9.22
CA GLY A 131 -2.38 -5.18 8.75
C GLY A 131 -1.50 -4.82 7.55
N GLY A 132 -0.50 -5.66 7.29
CA GLY A 132 0.35 -5.58 6.11
C GLY A 132 0.54 -6.95 5.46
N VAL A 133 0.47 -7.00 4.14
CA VAL A 133 0.76 -8.18 3.31
C VAL A 133 2.01 -7.91 2.49
N MET A 134 2.84 -8.94 2.28
CA MET A 134 4.03 -8.87 1.43
C MET A 134 3.82 -9.77 0.21
N GLU A 135 3.92 -9.18 -0.97
CA GLU A 135 3.76 -9.86 -2.27
C GLU A 135 5.09 -9.88 -3.02
N THR A 136 6.17 -9.91 -2.25
CA THR A 136 7.54 -9.95 -2.74
C THR A 136 7.85 -11.28 -3.46
N PRO A 137 8.89 -11.32 -4.33
CA PRO A 137 9.30 -12.52 -5.03
C PRO A 137 9.48 -13.75 -4.13
N LYS A 138 9.20 -14.95 -4.64
CA LYS A 138 9.31 -16.23 -3.93
C LYS A 138 10.48 -17.07 -4.46
N ASP A 139 11.66 -16.46 -4.50
CA ASP A 139 12.91 -17.08 -4.98
C ASP A 139 13.32 -18.34 -4.18
N THR A 140 12.93 -18.38 -2.91
CA THR A 140 13.27 -19.43 -1.94
C THR A 140 12.12 -19.62 -0.95
N ARG A 141 12.05 -20.80 -0.32
CA ARG A 141 11.08 -21.06 0.79
C ARG A 141 11.24 -20.14 2.00
N TRP A 142 12.33 -19.37 2.08
CA TRP A 142 12.66 -18.47 3.19
C TRP A 142 12.44 -16.99 2.86
N ALA A 143 12.03 -16.67 1.62
CA ALA A 143 11.82 -15.30 1.15
C ALA A 143 10.94 -14.49 2.12
N ASP A 144 9.78 -15.03 2.47
CA ASP A 144 8.82 -14.35 3.36
C ASP A 144 9.35 -14.18 4.76
N ARG A 145 10.08 -15.18 5.28
CA ARG A 145 10.70 -15.09 6.61
C ARG A 145 11.76 -13.98 6.64
N ARG A 146 12.54 -13.82 5.57
CA ARG A 146 13.53 -12.75 5.42
C ARG A 146 12.87 -11.36 5.38
N ASN A 147 11.85 -11.18 4.53
CA ASN A 147 11.14 -9.89 4.40
C ASN A 147 10.40 -9.52 5.70
N LEU A 148 9.75 -10.50 6.36
CA LEU A 148 9.11 -10.26 7.65
C LEU A 148 10.13 -9.90 8.74
N ALA A 149 11.30 -10.56 8.75
CA ALA A 149 12.36 -10.24 9.71
C ALA A 149 12.91 -8.82 9.49
N PHE A 150 13.01 -8.38 8.23
CA PHE A 150 13.38 -7.01 7.87
C PHE A 150 12.41 -5.99 8.47
N LEU A 151 11.10 -6.13 8.24
CA LEU A 151 10.08 -5.22 8.80
C LEU A 151 10.08 -5.22 10.34
N ARG A 152 10.17 -6.41 10.96
CA ARG A 152 10.24 -6.55 12.43
C ARG A 152 11.49 -5.92 13.03
N ARG A 153 12.61 -5.89 12.30
CA ARG A 153 13.84 -5.21 12.72
C ARG A 153 13.64 -3.69 12.70
N LEU A 154 13.03 -3.15 11.65
CA LEU A 154 12.75 -1.71 11.54
C LEU A 154 11.80 -1.24 12.64
N ARG A 155 10.69 -1.96 12.87
CA ARG A 155 9.74 -1.64 13.95
C ARG A 155 10.39 -1.63 15.34
N ARG A 156 11.27 -2.59 15.64
CA ARG A 156 12.03 -2.63 16.91
C ARG A 156 13.00 -1.46 17.06
N ARG A 157 13.71 -1.09 15.98
CA ARG A 157 14.63 0.07 15.99
C ARG A 157 13.89 1.39 16.21
N GLY A 158 12.70 1.54 15.63
CA GLY A 158 11.85 2.71 15.86
C GLY A 158 11.40 2.81 17.32
N ALA A 159 10.92 1.70 17.90
CA ALA A 159 10.48 1.65 19.30
C ALA A 159 11.61 1.93 20.31
N ALA A 160 12.87 1.62 19.98
CA ALA A 160 14.01 1.91 20.84
C ALA A 160 14.49 3.37 20.79
N LYS A 161 13.97 4.18 19.85
CA LYS A 161 14.32 5.60 19.68
C LYS A 161 13.23 6.56 20.16
N ALA A 162 12.04 6.04 20.50
CA ALA A 162 10.90 6.78 21.04
C ALA A 162 10.91 6.70 22.57
#